data_AF-A0A067TV45-F1
#
_entry.id   AF-A0A067TV45-F1
#
_cell.length_a   1.000
_cell.length_b   1.000
_cell.length_c   1.000
_cell.angle_alpha   90.00
_cell.angle_beta   90.00
_cell.angle_gamma   90.00
#
_symmetry.space_group_name_H-M   'P 1'
#
loop_
_entity.id
_entity.type
_entity.pdbx_description
1 polymer ?
#
loop_
_entity_poly.entity_id
_entity_poly.type
_entity_poly.pdbx_seq_one_letter_code
_entity_poly.pdbx_strand_id
1 'polypeptide(L)'
;MILRSVPRLFRAISTDVRLPTPSKSLVVAAHRDAHSGPAIGDPSTTISDSNAYMSHPRDPASSSSFDVPPPLADDATSTTPVTPSVPATYMANPSFRSPAYSAPPFHTHTFFTALEKTFPEQTARSLMRATRALLVDRIGRVRREGLTVKDLDNQAYLFRAALSELRAEMTMSTKNDSAAIRAATAALRRDVDRLDVKMKEDIGNLKHEIQMELDSRKNEAKADFKQQDIGIEEVLNKAIVNVSDLRTDVEEIKWENMRKAVLSLSAFVLAIIIMMEIQPLPKATKKTTPPSRPDVNIPTEGLERTEWVT
;
A
#
# COMPACT_ATOMS: atom_id res chain seq x y z
N MET A 1 29.17 -38.53 35.74
CA MET A 1 28.71 -39.45 34.68
C MET A 1 27.43 -38.84 34.09
N ILE A 2 27.16 -38.68 32.80
CA ILE A 2 27.67 -39.18 31.49
C ILE A 2 26.44 -39.68 30.72
N LEU A 3 26.06 -38.95 29.66
CA LEU A 3 25.27 -39.38 28.48
C LEU A 3 23.84 -39.97 28.70
N ARG A 4 22.93 -40.06 27.72
CA ARG A 4 22.53 -39.27 26.51
C ARG A 4 21.35 -40.05 25.86
N SER A 5 20.74 -39.47 24.82
CA SER A 5 19.96 -40.18 23.76
C SER A 5 18.56 -40.73 24.11
N VAL A 6 17.57 -40.73 23.20
CA VAL A 6 17.35 -39.95 21.96
C VAL A 6 15.84 -40.07 21.60
N PRO A 7 15.18 -39.06 21.01
CA PRO A 7 13.79 -39.17 20.58
C PRO A 7 13.64 -39.96 19.27
N ARG A 8 12.51 -40.66 19.07
CA ARG A 8 12.21 -41.35 17.80
C ARG A 8 11.62 -40.39 16.77
N LEU A 9 12.34 -40.22 15.67
CA LEU A 9 11.85 -39.63 14.41
C LEU A 9 11.22 -40.71 13.49
N PHE A 10 10.75 -40.28 12.31
CA PHE A 10 10.07 -41.01 11.22
C PHE A 10 8.53 -40.98 11.26
N ARG A 11 7.83 -40.73 10.14
CA ARG A 11 8.24 -40.14 8.84
C ARG A 11 7.02 -39.50 8.16
N ALA A 12 7.25 -38.49 7.32
CA ALA A 12 6.17 -37.81 6.60
C ALA A 12 5.45 -38.69 5.57
N ILE A 13 4.16 -38.41 5.38
CA ILE A 13 3.48 -38.51 4.08
C ILE A 13 2.93 -37.10 3.80
N SER A 14 3.19 -36.58 2.59
CA SER A 14 2.58 -35.34 2.11
C SER A 14 1.45 -35.69 1.14
N THR A 15 0.32 -35.00 1.24
CA THR A 15 -0.78 -35.08 0.28
C THR A 15 -1.34 -33.69 0.02
N ASP A 16 -0.80 -33.03 -1.01
CA ASP A 16 -1.49 -31.92 -1.69
C ASP A 16 -2.87 -32.39 -2.17
N VAL A 17 -3.94 -31.70 -1.74
CA VAL A 17 -5.30 -31.93 -2.25
C VAL A 17 -5.70 -30.74 -3.12
N ARG A 18 -5.65 -30.98 -4.43
CA ARG A 18 -5.82 -30.01 -5.51
C ARG A 18 -7.28 -29.56 -5.66
N LEU A 19 -7.49 -28.30 -6.04
CA LEU A 19 -8.81 -27.78 -6.42
C LEU A 19 -9.43 -28.55 -7.60
N PRO A 20 -10.76 -28.76 -7.60
CA PRO A 20 -11.55 -28.97 -8.81
C PRO A 20 -12.29 -27.68 -9.23
N THR A 21 -11.88 -27.08 -10.34
CA THR A 21 -12.72 -26.12 -11.08
C THR A 21 -13.59 -26.83 -12.13
N PRO A 22 -14.80 -26.33 -12.41
CA PRO A 22 -15.50 -26.65 -13.65
C PRO A 22 -15.83 -25.39 -14.48
N SER A 23 -15.10 -25.17 -15.57
CA SER A 23 -15.32 -24.02 -16.48
C SER A 23 -16.21 -24.38 -17.68
N LYS A 24 -17.45 -23.87 -17.70
CA LYS A 24 -18.39 -23.75 -18.85
C LYS A 24 -19.34 -22.57 -18.55
N SER A 25 -19.84 -21.76 -19.48
CA SER A 25 -19.55 -21.61 -20.92
C SER A 25 -19.85 -20.18 -21.39
N LEU A 26 -18.87 -19.56 -22.03
CA LEU A 26 -18.96 -18.71 -23.24
C LEU A 26 -20.36 -18.19 -23.66
N VAL A 27 -20.52 -16.87 -23.66
CA VAL A 27 -21.41 -16.08 -24.55
C VAL A 27 -20.55 -14.97 -25.17
N VAL A 28 -20.71 -14.69 -26.47
CA VAL A 28 -19.84 -13.78 -27.25
C VAL A 28 -20.67 -12.75 -28.01
N ALA A 29 -20.27 -11.48 -27.90
CA ALA A 29 -20.49 -10.42 -28.89
C ALA A 29 -19.20 -9.57 -28.91
N ALA A 30 -18.40 -9.53 -29.98
CA ALA A 30 -18.70 -8.92 -31.29
C ALA A 30 -18.84 -7.38 -31.14
N HIS A 31 -17.77 -6.57 -31.03
CA HIS A 31 -16.70 -6.23 -32.00
C HIS A 31 -17.06 -5.00 -32.87
N ARG A 32 -16.04 -4.15 -33.13
CA ARG A 32 -15.95 -2.95 -34.01
C ARG A 32 -16.08 -1.61 -33.27
N ASP A 33 -15.30 -0.57 -33.60
CA ASP A 33 -14.15 -0.45 -34.54
C ASP A 33 -13.07 0.47 -33.96
N ALA A 34 -11.86 0.42 -34.53
CA ALA A 34 -10.75 1.30 -34.19
C ALA A 34 -10.42 2.25 -35.35
N HIS A 35 -10.10 3.52 -35.03
CA HIS A 35 -9.55 4.49 -35.97
C HIS A 35 -8.31 5.17 -35.39
N SER A 36 -7.37 5.52 -36.27
CA SER A 36 -6.02 5.99 -35.93
C SER A 36 -5.72 7.34 -36.58
N GLY A 37 -5.09 8.27 -35.85
CA GLY A 37 -4.60 9.54 -36.40
C GLY A 37 -4.10 10.52 -35.31
N PRO A 38 -2.90 11.13 -35.43
CA PRO A 38 -2.33 12.00 -34.38
C PRO A 38 -2.21 13.49 -34.75
N ALA A 39 -2.30 14.36 -33.73
CA ALA A 39 -1.72 15.70 -33.63
C ALA A 39 -1.56 15.98 -32.11
N ILE A 40 -0.42 16.37 -31.54
CA ILE A 40 0.46 17.54 -31.78
C ILE A 40 -0.23 18.85 -31.41
N GLY A 41 0.22 19.44 -30.29
CA GLY A 41 -0.20 20.74 -29.75
C GLY A 41 0.42 20.96 -28.37
N ASP A 42 1.39 21.87 -28.26
CA ASP A 42 2.20 22.11 -27.04
C ASP A 42 1.57 23.16 -26.09
N PRO A 43 2.04 23.29 -24.82
CA PRO A 43 1.35 24.06 -23.78
C PRO A 43 1.72 25.56 -23.75
N SER A 44 0.74 26.39 -23.40
CA SER A 44 0.96 27.81 -23.07
C SER A 44 1.26 28.01 -21.58
N THR A 45 2.48 28.46 -21.28
CA THR A 45 2.88 28.94 -19.95
C THR A 45 2.51 30.40 -19.77
N THR A 46 1.92 30.76 -18.62
CA THR A 46 1.91 32.14 -18.12
C THR A 46 2.28 32.13 -16.64
N ILE A 47 3.23 32.98 -16.25
CA ILE A 47 3.69 33.20 -14.88
C ILE A 47 3.26 34.62 -14.45
N SER A 48 3.40 34.94 -13.16
CA SER A 48 3.01 36.17 -12.47
C SER A 48 1.53 36.26 -12.03
N ASP A 49 1.21 36.82 -10.85
CA ASP A 49 2.11 37.44 -9.86
C ASP A 49 1.75 37.20 -8.37
N SER A 50 2.77 37.49 -7.58
CA SER A 50 2.91 37.50 -6.13
C SER A 50 1.76 38.16 -5.36
N ASN A 51 1.35 37.54 -4.26
CA ASN A 51 1.16 38.29 -3.01
C ASN A 51 1.16 37.37 -1.78
N ALA A 52 1.96 37.72 -0.78
CA ALA A 52 2.02 37.04 0.51
C ALA A 52 1.55 37.99 1.62
N TYR A 53 0.55 37.59 2.40
CA TYR A 53 0.12 38.31 3.60
C TYR A 53 0.02 37.36 4.78
N MET A 54 0.94 37.53 5.74
CA MET A 54 0.76 37.07 7.12
C MET A 54 0.07 38.18 7.91
N SER A 55 -0.94 37.81 8.70
CA SER A 55 -1.51 38.70 9.73
C SER A 55 -1.88 37.89 10.98
N HIS A 56 -1.71 38.53 12.14
CA HIS A 56 -1.87 37.96 13.49
C HIS A 56 -3.06 38.65 14.22
N PRO A 57 -3.48 38.20 15.42
CA PRO A 57 -4.90 38.27 15.84
C PRO A 57 -5.34 39.55 16.58
N ARG A 58 -6.68 39.66 16.77
CA ARG A 58 -7.51 40.72 17.39
C ARG A 58 -7.85 41.90 16.45
N ASP A 59 -9.05 42.48 16.46
CA ASP A 59 -10.39 42.16 17.02
C ASP A 59 -11.45 42.74 16.00
N PRO A 60 -12.70 43.16 16.33
CA PRO A 60 -13.89 42.31 16.46
C PRO A 60 -15.08 42.62 15.49
N ALA A 61 -16.06 41.69 15.45
CA ALA A 61 -17.43 41.81 14.88
C ALA A 61 -17.56 41.86 13.32
N SER A 62 -18.64 41.41 12.65
CA SER A 62 -19.98 40.99 13.08
C SER A 62 -20.56 39.82 12.25
N SER A 63 -21.48 39.05 12.86
CA SER A 63 -22.63 38.35 12.24
C SER A 63 -22.46 37.51 10.96
N SER A 64 -22.43 36.18 11.12
CA SER A 64 -23.40 35.27 10.49
C SER A 64 -23.58 34.01 11.35
N SER A 65 -24.76 33.37 11.27
CA SER A 65 -25.18 32.31 12.20
C SER A 65 -24.67 30.93 11.80
N PHE A 66 -24.00 30.23 12.72
CA PHE A 66 -23.73 28.81 12.58
C PHE A 66 -25.00 27.98 12.85
N ASP A 67 -25.23 27.00 11.98
CA ASP A 67 -26.32 26.04 12.10
C ASP A 67 -25.97 24.96 13.16
N VAL A 68 -26.93 24.63 14.03
CA VAL A 68 -26.75 23.68 15.14
C VAL A 68 -27.96 22.75 15.22
N PRO A 69 -27.85 21.49 14.78
CA PRO A 69 -28.94 20.52 14.93
C PRO A 69 -29.11 20.15 16.41
N PRO A 70 -30.35 19.99 16.90
CA PRO A 70 -30.61 19.71 18.32
C PRO A 70 -30.23 18.26 18.69
N PRO A 71 -29.80 18.02 19.95
CA PRO A 71 -29.58 16.67 20.45
C PRO A 71 -30.92 15.95 20.67
N LEU A 72 -31.02 14.71 20.18
CA LEU A 72 -32.08 13.79 20.57
C LEU A 72 -31.81 13.31 22.00
N ALA A 73 -32.76 13.54 22.91
CA ALA A 73 -32.67 13.07 24.29
C ALA A 73 -33.16 11.62 24.40
N ASP A 74 -32.35 10.77 25.04
CA ASP A 74 -32.67 9.36 25.30
C ASP A 74 -33.33 9.15 26.68
N ASP A 75 -34.05 8.03 26.76
CA ASP A 75 -34.54 7.30 27.94
C ASP A 75 -35.50 7.99 28.94
N ALA A 76 -36.74 7.50 28.93
CA ALA A 76 -37.68 7.57 30.07
C ALA A 76 -38.40 6.21 30.26
N THR A 77 -37.59 5.15 30.35
CA THR A 77 -37.84 3.82 30.93
C THR A 77 -39.30 3.36 30.95
N SER A 78 -39.66 2.45 30.04
CA SER A 78 -40.89 1.65 30.10
C SER A 78 -40.64 0.22 29.64
N THR A 79 -40.03 -0.57 30.54
CA THR A 79 -39.66 -1.97 30.33
C THR A 79 -40.89 -2.86 30.16
N THR A 80 -41.42 -2.91 28.94
CA THR A 80 -42.39 -3.93 28.54
C THR A 80 -41.63 -5.12 27.94
N PRO A 81 -41.86 -6.36 28.41
CA PRO A 81 -41.20 -7.52 27.83
C PRO A 81 -41.74 -7.76 26.42
N VAL A 82 -40.89 -7.57 25.41
CA VAL A 82 -41.25 -7.77 24.00
C VAL A 82 -41.33 -9.27 23.71
N THR A 83 -42.39 -9.92 24.21
CA THR A 83 -42.74 -11.27 23.80
C THR A 83 -42.93 -11.29 22.27
N PRO A 84 -42.45 -12.31 21.56
CA PRO A 84 -42.72 -12.47 20.15
C PRO A 84 -44.19 -12.88 19.98
N SER A 85 -45.09 -11.90 20.06
CA SER A 85 -46.52 -12.11 19.86
C SER A 85 -46.77 -12.53 18.41
N VAL A 86 -46.82 -13.84 18.19
CA VAL A 86 -47.38 -14.42 16.97
C VAL A 86 -48.70 -13.73 16.64
N PRO A 87 -48.93 -13.25 15.41
CA PRO A 87 -50.13 -12.52 15.07
C PRO A 87 -51.33 -13.48 15.04
N ALA A 88 -51.97 -13.65 16.20
CA ALA A 88 -53.16 -14.47 16.41
C ALA A 88 -54.42 -13.91 15.70
N THR A 89 -54.28 -12.85 14.91
CA THR A 89 -55.29 -12.18 14.08
C THR A 89 -55.77 -13.02 12.89
N TYR A 90 -55.73 -14.34 13.02
CA TYR A 90 -56.41 -15.30 12.15
C TYR A 90 -57.26 -16.31 12.96
N MET A 91 -57.80 -15.87 14.10
CA MET A 91 -58.85 -16.59 14.83
C MET A 91 -59.86 -17.16 13.84
N ALA A 92 -60.13 -18.46 13.95
CA ALA A 92 -60.85 -19.21 12.92
C ALA A 92 -62.21 -18.56 12.62
N ASN A 93 -62.51 -18.34 11.34
CA ASN A 93 -63.85 -17.95 10.90
C ASN A 93 -64.82 -19.08 11.31
N PRO A 94 -65.72 -18.88 12.29
CA PRO A 94 -66.50 -19.97 12.89
C PRO A 94 -67.67 -20.42 12.01
N SER A 95 -67.78 -19.89 10.79
CA SER A 95 -68.95 -20.03 9.91
C SER A 95 -69.04 -21.39 9.22
N PHE A 96 -67.94 -22.14 9.08
CA PHE A 96 -67.95 -23.48 8.50
C PHE A 96 -68.33 -24.54 9.54
N ARG A 97 -69.59 -24.48 10.00
CA ARG A 97 -70.23 -25.56 10.76
C ARG A 97 -70.40 -26.77 9.84
N SER A 98 -69.36 -27.60 9.74
CA SER A 98 -69.34 -28.78 8.86
C SER A 98 -70.60 -29.63 9.07
N PRO A 99 -71.29 -30.08 8.01
CA PRO A 99 -72.45 -30.93 8.17
C PRO A 99 -72.01 -32.22 8.85
N ALA A 100 -72.58 -32.51 10.03
CA ALA A 100 -72.34 -33.76 10.72
C ALA A 100 -72.82 -34.90 9.79
N TYR A 101 -71.87 -35.69 9.27
CA TYR A 101 -72.17 -36.76 8.32
C TYR A 101 -72.93 -37.89 9.01
N SER A 102 -74.25 -37.71 9.10
CA SER A 102 -75.17 -38.78 9.42
C SER A 102 -75.16 -39.78 8.27
N ALA A 103 -74.78 -41.02 8.55
CA ALA A 103 -74.79 -42.07 7.54
C ALA A 103 -76.21 -42.19 6.96
N PRO A 104 -76.40 -42.17 5.62
CA PRO A 104 -77.74 -42.17 5.03
C PRO A 104 -78.58 -43.34 5.57
N PRO A 105 -79.75 -43.07 6.17
CA PRO A 105 -80.55 -44.12 6.80
C PRO A 105 -81.04 -45.10 5.75
N PHE A 106 -80.48 -46.32 5.75
CA PHE A 106 -80.94 -47.38 4.87
C PHE A 106 -82.31 -47.89 5.33
N HIS A 107 -83.36 -47.24 4.79
CA HIS A 107 -84.77 -47.54 5.06
C HIS A 107 -85.13 -48.95 4.58
N THR A 108 -84.84 -49.92 5.45
CA THR A 108 -84.93 -51.35 5.16
C THR A 108 -86.36 -51.78 4.80
N HIS A 109 -87.36 -51.11 5.39
CA HIS A 109 -88.78 -51.33 5.10
C HIS A 109 -89.16 -50.90 3.68
N THR A 110 -88.85 -49.65 3.27
CA THR A 110 -89.23 -49.14 1.94
C THR A 110 -88.49 -49.88 0.83
N PHE A 111 -87.24 -50.28 1.06
CA PHE A 111 -86.49 -51.16 0.15
C PHE A 111 -87.15 -52.54 0.01
N PHE A 112 -87.61 -53.13 1.12
CA PHE A 112 -88.33 -54.41 1.09
C PHE A 112 -89.67 -54.32 0.35
N THR A 113 -90.52 -53.33 0.68
CA THR A 113 -91.82 -53.10 0.00
C THR A 113 -91.67 -52.77 -1.50
N ALA A 114 -90.51 -52.27 -1.94
CA ALA A 114 -90.21 -52.11 -3.36
C ALA A 114 -89.87 -53.45 -4.05
N LEU A 115 -89.10 -54.32 -3.39
CA LEU A 115 -88.72 -55.64 -3.91
C LEU A 115 -89.87 -56.65 -3.91
N GLU A 116 -90.75 -56.60 -2.90
CA GLU A 116 -91.91 -57.47 -2.73
C GLU A 116 -92.92 -57.39 -3.90
N LYS A 117 -92.92 -56.28 -4.64
CA LYS A 117 -93.73 -56.09 -5.87
C LYS A 117 -93.17 -56.80 -7.11
N THR A 118 -91.97 -57.37 -7.03
CA THR A 118 -91.23 -57.93 -8.19
C THR A 118 -90.64 -59.30 -7.91
N PHE A 119 -90.39 -59.65 -6.65
CA PHE A 119 -89.77 -60.91 -6.23
C PHE A 119 -90.55 -61.56 -5.08
N PRO A 120 -90.57 -62.91 -5.00
CA PRO A 120 -91.11 -63.62 -3.84
C PRO A 120 -90.50 -63.12 -2.52
N GLU A 121 -91.33 -63.06 -1.47
CA GLU A 121 -91.01 -62.53 -0.14
C GLU A 121 -89.64 -63.00 0.41
N GLN A 122 -89.33 -64.28 0.24
CA GLN A 122 -88.08 -64.89 0.70
C GLN A 122 -86.84 -64.40 -0.07
N THR A 123 -86.98 -64.12 -1.36
CA THR A 123 -85.96 -63.54 -2.23
C THR A 123 -85.79 -62.04 -1.98
N ALA A 124 -86.90 -61.31 -1.81
CA ALA A 124 -86.86 -59.89 -1.39
C ALA A 124 -86.15 -59.74 -0.03
N ARG A 125 -86.43 -60.66 0.92
CA ARG A 125 -85.83 -60.69 2.25
C ARG A 125 -84.34 -61.04 2.23
N SER A 126 -83.88 -61.94 1.35
CA SER A 126 -82.46 -62.27 1.23
C SER A 126 -81.67 -61.13 0.59
N LEU A 127 -82.19 -60.54 -0.49
CA LEU A 127 -81.55 -59.41 -1.18
C LEU A 127 -81.42 -58.18 -0.27
N MET A 128 -82.47 -57.85 0.50
CA MET A 128 -82.43 -56.78 1.52
C MET A 128 -81.36 -57.01 2.60
N ARG A 129 -81.16 -58.26 3.04
CA ARG A 129 -80.10 -58.60 4.01
C ARG A 129 -78.71 -58.47 3.39
N ALA A 130 -78.55 -58.90 2.13
CA ALA A 130 -77.29 -58.81 1.39
C ALA A 130 -76.87 -57.36 1.11
N THR A 131 -77.79 -56.51 0.63
CA THR A 131 -77.49 -55.09 0.39
C THR A 131 -77.19 -54.34 1.68
N ARG A 132 -77.92 -54.61 2.77
CA ARG A 132 -77.61 -54.07 4.10
C ARG A 132 -76.21 -54.47 4.58
N ALA A 133 -75.83 -55.75 4.43
CA ALA A 133 -74.51 -56.22 4.84
C ALA A 133 -73.37 -55.57 4.03
N LEU A 134 -73.51 -55.50 2.71
CA LEU A 134 -72.54 -54.84 1.82
C LEU A 134 -72.40 -53.34 2.15
N LEU A 135 -73.53 -52.64 2.38
CA LEU A 135 -73.52 -51.23 2.74
C LEU A 135 -72.82 -50.98 4.10
N VAL A 136 -73.02 -51.88 5.07
CA VAL A 136 -72.34 -51.80 6.37
C VAL A 136 -70.82 -52.06 6.25
N ASP A 137 -70.37 -53.01 5.43
CA ASP A 137 -68.92 -53.18 5.16
C ASP A 137 -68.34 -51.92 4.50
N ARG A 138 -68.97 -51.40 3.44
CA ARG A 138 -68.44 -50.26 2.69
C ARG A 138 -68.42 -48.97 3.52
N ILE A 139 -69.47 -48.69 4.31
CA ILE A 139 -69.45 -47.57 5.26
C ILE A 139 -68.42 -47.82 6.37
N GLY A 140 -68.31 -49.05 6.89
CA GLY A 140 -67.32 -49.45 7.88
C GLY A 140 -65.87 -49.36 7.37
N ARG A 141 -65.66 -49.50 6.06
CA ARG A 141 -64.39 -49.26 5.36
C ARG A 141 -64.11 -47.78 5.21
N VAL A 142 -65.03 -47.00 4.64
CA VAL A 142 -64.88 -45.54 4.46
C VAL A 142 -64.65 -44.82 5.79
N ARG A 143 -65.24 -45.29 6.90
CA ARG A 143 -64.98 -44.76 8.26
C ARG A 143 -63.63 -45.14 8.87
N ARG A 144 -62.90 -46.12 8.29
CA ARG A 144 -61.55 -46.53 8.71
C ARG A 144 -60.46 -45.96 7.81
N GLU A 145 -60.71 -45.89 6.51
CA GLU A 145 -59.77 -45.43 5.48
C GLU A 145 -59.93 -43.92 5.16
N GLY A 146 -61.08 -43.33 5.48
CA GLY A 146 -61.39 -41.92 5.18
C GLY A 146 -60.93 -40.96 6.27
N LEU A 147 -60.22 -39.90 5.86
CA LEU A 147 -59.79 -38.81 6.73
C LEU A 147 -61.00 -38.06 7.33
N THR A 148 -61.03 -37.87 8.64
CA THR A 148 -62.08 -37.04 9.27
C THR A 148 -61.72 -35.56 9.16
N VAL A 149 -62.74 -34.69 9.04
CA VAL A 149 -62.54 -33.22 8.99
C VAL A 149 -61.70 -32.73 10.18
N LYS A 150 -61.95 -33.28 11.38
CA LYS A 150 -61.20 -32.98 12.60
C LYS A 150 -59.69 -33.29 12.50
N ASP A 151 -59.30 -34.33 11.76
CA ASP A 151 -57.89 -34.68 11.57
C ASP A 151 -57.23 -33.75 10.54
N LEU A 152 -57.95 -33.42 9.46
CA LEU A 152 -57.51 -32.39 8.50
C LEU A 152 -57.32 -31.03 9.18
N ASP A 153 -58.25 -30.60 10.04
CA ASP A 153 -58.17 -29.36 10.82
C ASP A 153 -56.97 -29.38 11.78
N ASN A 154 -56.69 -30.52 12.42
CA ASN A 154 -55.55 -30.71 13.32
C ASN A 154 -54.22 -30.65 12.57
N GLN A 155 -54.11 -31.32 11.42
CA GLN A 155 -52.93 -31.26 10.55
C GLN A 155 -52.71 -29.85 9.99
N ALA A 156 -53.79 -29.15 9.61
CA ALA A 156 -53.74 -27.75 9.17
C ALA A 156 -53.28 -26.81 10.30
N TYR A 157 -53.70 -27.05 11.55
CA TYR A 157 -53.21 -26.29 12.71
C TYR A 157 -51.71 -26.51 12.95
N LEU A 158 -51.24 -27.77 12.96
CA LEU A 158 -49.83 -28.10 13.13
C LEU A 158 -48.95 -27.51 12.03
N PHE A 159 -49.37 -27.62 10.76
CA PHE A 159 -48.68 -27.00 9.63
C PHE A 159 -48.64 -25.47 9.76
N ARG A 160 -49.73 -24.84 10.23
CA ARG A 160 -49.79 -23.39 10.46
C ARG A 160 -48.92 -22.92 11.62
N ALA A 161 -48.77 -23.74 12.67
CA ALA A 161 -47.84 -23.49 13.77
C ALA A 161 -46.39 -23.52 13.28
N ALA A 162 -45.98 -24.60 12.58
CA ALA A 162 -44.64 -24.72 12.00
C ALA A 162 -44.34 -23.59 10.98
N LEU A 163 -45.33 -23.20 10.16
CA LEU A 163 -45.20 -22.04 9.26
C LEU A 163 -45.16 -20.67 9.98
N SER A 164 -45.56 -20.59 11.25
CA SER A 164 -45.41 -19.39 12.08
C SER A 164 -44.03 -19.37 12.75
N GLU A 165 -43.57 -20.52 13.22
CA GLU A 165 -42.24 -20.74 13.80
C GLU A 165 -41.13 -20.46 12.78
N LEU A 166 -41.18 -21.08 11.59
CA LEU A 166 -40.24 -20.85 10.50
C LEU A 166 -40.18 -19.37 10.06
N ARG A 167 -41.32 -18.65 10.10
CA ARG A 167 -41.33 -17.20 9.83
C ARG A 167 -40.66 -16.40 10.95
N ALA A 168 -40.87 -16.77 12.20
CA ALA A 168 -40.22 -16.12 13.34
C ALA A 168 -38.70 -16.36 13.29
N GLU A 169 -38.26 -17.60 13.05
CA GLU A 169 -36.86 -17.99 12.88
C GLU A 169 -36.19 -17.24 11.71
N MET A 170 -36.77 -17.29 10.51
CA MET A 170 -36.22 -16.58 9.34
C MET A 170 -36.14 -15.06 9.56
N THR A 171 -37.15 -14.48 10.24
CA THR A 171 -37.13 -13.06 10.62
C THR A 171 -36.03 -12.75 11.64
N MET A 172 -35.79 -13.67 12.59
CA MET A 172 -34.77 -13.53 13.63
C MET A 172 -33.36 -13.67 13.06
N SER A 173 -33.11 -14.66 12.19
CA SER A 173 -31.84 -14.79 11.44
C SER A 173 -31.59 -13.52 10.64
N THR A 174 -32.54 -13.10 9.79
CA THR A 174 -32.39 -11.90 8.96
C THR A 174 -32.04 -10.65 9.79
N LYS A 175 -32.62 -10.50 10.99
CA LYS A 175 -32.29 -9.41 11.94
C LYS A 175 -30.90 -9.55 12.55
N ASN A 176 -30.51 -10.77 12.95
CA ASN A 176 -29.18 -11.10 13.48
C ASN A 176 -28.09 -10.87 12.43
N ASP A 177 -28.29 -11.36 11.21
CA ASP A 177 -27.37 -11.21 10.08
C ASP A 177 -27.22 -9.73 9.71
N SER A 178 -28.34 -8.99 9.70
CA SER A 178 -28.34 -7.52 9.54
C SER A 178 -27.66 -6.78 10.70
N ALA A 179 -27.62 -7.34 11.91
CA ALA A 179 -26.87 -6.77 13.03
C ALA A 179 -25.36 -7.08 12.91
N ALA A 180 -25.01 -8.32 12.56
CA ALA A 180 -23.64 -8.75 12.32
C ALA A 180 -22.96 -7.96 11.19
N ILE A 181 -23.64 -7.78 10.05
CA ILE A 181 -23.16 -6.97 8.92
C ILE A 181 -22.93 -5.51 9.36
N ARG A 182 -23.85 -4.91 10.13
CA ARG A 182 -23.68 -3.55 10.65
C ARG A 182 -22.52 -3.45 11.65
N ALA A 183 -22.34 -4.44 12.53
CA ALA A 183 -21.22 -4.50 13.46
C ALA A 183 -19.87 -4.63 12.72
N ALA A 184 -19.77 -5.54 11.75
CA ALA A 184 -18.58 -5.73 10.92
C ALA A 184 -18.25 -4.47 10.09
N THR A 185 -19.26 -3.82 9.51
CA THR A 185 -19.07 -2.54 8.79
C THR A 185 -18.59 -1.43 9.72
N ALA A 186 -19.08 -1.39 10.97
CA ALA A 186 -18.66 -0.42 11.97
C ALA A 186 -17.27 -0.71 12.57
N ALA A 187 -16.82 -1.98 12.56
CA ALA A 187 -15.43 -2.33 12.86
C ALA A 187 -14.51 -1.88 11.72
N LEU A 188 -14.80 -2.29 10.48
CA LEU A 188 -14.01 -1.96 9.30
C LEU A 188 -13.84 -0.44 9.09
N ARG A 189 -14.85 0.37 9.39
CA ARG A 189 -14.71 1.84 9.39
C ARG A 189 -13.65 2.32 10.39
N ARG A 190 -13.70 1.86 11.64
CA ARG A 190 -12.69 2.22 12.65
C ARG A 190 -11.29 1.74 12.28
N ASP A 191 -11.18 0.61 11.59
CA ASP A 191 -9.89 0.10 11.10
C ASP A 191 -9.35 0.96 9.95
N VAL A 192 -10.20 1.47 9.06
CA VAL A 192 -9.85 2.45 8.03
C VAL A 192 -9.47 3.80 8.65
N ASP A 193 -10.24 4.32 9.61
CA ASP A 193 -9.94 5.57 10.32
C ASP A 193 -8.60 5.47 11.06
N ARG A 194 -8.35 4.33 11.73
CA ARG A 194 -7.08 4.01 12.40
C ARG A 194 -5.91 3.93 11.41
N LEU A 195 -6.13 3.35 10.22
CA LEU A 195 -5.11 3.24 9.18
C LEU A 195 -4.77 4.59 8.56
N ASP A 196 -5.75 5.46 8.32
CA ASP A 196 -5.54 6.83 7.84
C ASP A 196 -4.74 7.67 8.84
N VAL A 197 -5.09 7.61 10.14
CA VAL A 197 -4.33 8.28 11.20
C VAL A 197 -2.89 7.75 11.26
N LYS A 198 -2.70 6.42 11.25
CA LYS A 198 -1.34 5.84 11.26
C LYS A 198 -0.55 6.20 10.01
N MET A 199 -1.17 6.19 8.83
CA MET A 199 -0.49 6.56 7.58
C MET A 199 -0.04 8.02 7.60
N LYS A 200 -0.85 8.92 8.17
CA LYS A 200 -0.47 10.34 8.36
C LYS A 200 0.66 10.52 9.37
N GLU A 201 0.67 9.73 10.45
CA GLU A 201 1.77 9.67 11.42
C GLU A 201 3.06 9.13 10.78
N ASP A 202 3.01 7.99 10.12
CA ASP A 202 4.15 7.36 9.42
C ASP A 202 4.73 8.31 8.36
N ILE A 203 3.89 8.96 7.54
CA ILE A 203 4.33 9.96 6.54
C ILE A 203 4.92 11.21 7.21
N GLY A 204 4.35 11.67 8.32
CA GLY A 204 4.85 12.79 9.09
C GLY A 204 6.25 12.51 9.66
N ASN A 205 6.43 11.33 10.24
CA ASN A 205 7.70 10.84 10.78
C ASN A 205 8.76 10.69 9.69
N LEU A 206 8.45 9.99 8.58
CA LEU A 206 9.35 9.85 7.43
C LEU A 206 9.74 11.20 6.83
N LYS A 207 8.81 12.15 6.73
CA LYS A 207 9.11 13.52 6.27
C LYS A 207 10.08 14.23 7.22
N HIS A 208 9.88 14.10 8.53
CA HIS A 208 10.77 14.70 9.52
C HIS A 208 12.17 14.07 9.52
N GLU A 209 12.25 12.74 9.42
CA GLU A 209 13.48 11.97 9.31
C GLU A 209 14.29 12.37 8.06
N ILE A 210 13.64 12.44 6.89
CA ILE A 210 14.26 12.90 5.63
C ILE A 210 14.72 14.36 5.74
N GLN A 211 13.95 15.24 6.39
CA GLN A 211 14.37 16.62 6.63
C GLN A 211 15.60 16.70 7.55
N MET A 212 15.63 15.88 8.60
CA MET A 212 16.76 15.79 9.53
C MET A 212 18.02 15.23 8.85
N GLU A 213 17.91 14.18 8.03
CA GLU A 213 19.03 13.65 7.25
C GLU A 213 19.54 14.67 6.23
N LEU A 214 18.62 15.36 5.53
CA LEU A 214 18.98 16.38 4.53
C LEU A 214 19.73 17.55 5.17
N ASP A 215 19.22 18.12 6.27
CA ASP A 215 19.91 19.21 6.97
C ASP A 215 21.19 18.74 7.67
N SER A 216 21.28 17.47 8.10
CA SER A 216 22.52 16.85 8.60
C SER A 216 23.59 16.77 7.51
N ARG A 217 23.31 16.14 6.36
CA ARG A 217 24.22 16.06 5.20
C ARG A 217 24.62 17.43 4.65
N LYS A 218 23.69 18.38 4.67
CA LYS A 218 23.90 19.79 4.26
C LYS A 218 24.76 20.56 5.27
N ASN A 219 24.78 20.17 6.54
CA ASN A 219 25.71 20.68 7.54
C ASN A 219 27.09 20.00 7.45
N GLU A 220 27.12 18.69 7.23
CA GLU A 220 28.32 17.88 6.96
C GLU A 220 29.10 18.44 5.76
N ALA A 221 28.47 18.54 4.58
CA ALA A 221 29.09 19.13 3.40
C ALA A 221 29.55 20.58 3.60
N LYS A 222 28.87 21.37 4.45
CA LYS A 222 29.32 22.72 4.84
C LYS A 222 30.50 22.72 5.80
N ALA A 223 30.68 21.67 6.61
CA ALA A 223 31.87 21.48 7.43
C ALA A 223 33.05 21.04 6.54
N ASP A 224 32.82 20.14 5.59
CA ASP A 224 33.83 19.69 4.61
C ASP A 224 34.36 20.86 3.76
N PHE A 225 33.47 21.70 3.21
CA PHE A 225 33.91 22.89 2.46
C PHE A 225 34.73 23.85 3.33
N LYS A 226 34.31 24.13 4.57
CA LYS A 226 35.10 24.95 5.50
C LYS A 226 36.45 24.33 5.85
N GLN A 227 36.53 23.01 5.96
CA GLN A 227 37.79 22.30 6.20
C GLN A 227 38.71 22.38 4.99
N GLN A 228 38.15 22.35 3.77
CA GLN A 228 38.90 22.60 2.53
C GLN A 228 39.39 24.06 2.44
N ASP A 229 38.53 25.03 2.75
CA ASP A 229 38.89 26.46 2.79
C ASP A 229 40.05 26.71 3.77
N ILE A 230 39.95 26.21 5.00
CA ILE A 230 41.01 26.29 6.02
C ILE A 230 42.30 25.59 5.54
N GLY A 231 42.20 24.45 4.86
CA GLY A 231 43.35 23.76 4.28
C GLY A 231 44.03 24.54 3.16
N ILE A 232 43.26 25.26 2.34
CA ILE A 232 43.76 26.16 1.30
C ILE A 232 44.46 27.37 1.94
N GLU A 233 43.88 27.97 2.98
CA GLU A 233 44.51 29.06 3.75
C GLU A 233 45.81 28.61 4.44
N GLU A 234 45.86 27.40 5.01
CA GLU A 234 47.06 26.85 5.64
C GLU A 234 48.18 26.63 4.61
N VAL A 235 47.86 26.06 3.43
CA VAL A 235 48.82 25.85 2.34
C VAL A 235 49.30 27.19 1.76
N LEU A 236 48.42 28.17 1.61
CA LEU A 236 48.76 29.51 1.15
C LEU A 236 49.67 30.24 2.15
N ASN A 237 49.39 30.15 3.45
CA ASN A 237 50.23 30.72 4.50
C ASN A 237 51.62 30.05 4.51
N LYS A 238 51.68 28.72 4.44
CA LYS A 238 52.94 27.97 4.30
C LYS A 238 53.73 28.37 3.05
N ALA A 239 53.06 28.58 1.92
CA ALA A 239 53.72 29.04 0.69
C ALA A 239 54.31 30.46 0.86
N ILE A 240 53.60 31.38 1.52
CA ILE A 240 54.11 32.74 1.81
C ILE A 240 55.33 32.69 2.73
N VAL A 241 55.29 31.90 3.81
CA VAL A 241 56.43 31.71 4.72
C VAL A 241 57.63 31.12 3.97
N ASN A 242 57.44 30.02 3.24
CA ASN A 242 58.51 29.39 2.47
C ASN A 242 59.14 30.34 1.42
N VAL A 243 58.36 31.25 0.81
CA VAL A 243 58.87 32.27 -0.12
C VAL A 243 59.65 33.38 0.60
N SER A 244 59.28 33.72 1.84
CA SER A 244 60.05 34.63 2.70
C SER A 244 61.36 34.02 3.16
N ASP A 245 61.36 32.75 3.54
CA ASP A 245 62.54 32.00 3.95
C ASP A 245 63.50 31.84 2.76
N LEU A 246 63.01 31.36 1.61
CA LEU A 246 63.81 31.22 0.38
C LEU A 246 64.40 32.55 -0.11
N ARG A 247 63.70 33.67 0.11
CA ARG A 247 64.24 35.01 -0.15
C ARG A 247 65.39 35.34 0.82
N THR A 248 65.26 34.99 2.09
CA THR A 248 66.29 35.18 3.12
C THR A 248 67.52 34.33 2.79
N ASP A 249 67.33 33.07 2.38
CA ASP A 249 68.41 32.19 1.88
C ASP A 249 69.15 32.80 0.69
N VAL A 250 68.42 33.37 -0.28
CA VAL A 250 69.02 34.06 -1.45
C VAL A 250 69.79 35.31 -1.02
N GLU A 251 69.31 36.06 -0.04
CA GLU A 251 70.04 37.21 0.52
C GLU A 251 71.29 36.76 1.31
N GLU A 252 71.23 35.66 2.08
CA GLU A 252 72.40 35.05 2.75
C GLU A 252 73.44 34.53 1.74
N ILE A 253 73.03 33.79 0.71
CA ILE A 253 73.93 33.30 -0.35
C ILE A 253 74.63 34.47 -1.06
N LYS A 254 73.94 35.59 -1.25
CA LYS A 254 74.54 36.82 -1.81
C LYS A 254 75.57 37.45 -0.85
N TRP A 255 75.27 37.51 0.45
CA TRP A 255 76.23 37.98 1.46
C TRP A 255 77.45 37.07 1.58
N GLU A 256 77.26 35.75 1.53
CA GLU A 256 78.33 34.77 1.63
C GLU A 256 79.21 34.73 0.38
N ASN A 257 78.63 34.83 -0.82
CA ASN A 257 79.40 35.03 -2.05
C ASN A 257 80.18 36.35 -2.03
N MET A 258 79.62 37.43 -1.46
CA MET A 258 80.34 38.69 -1.27
C MET A 258 81.53 38.52 -0.30
N ARG A 259 81.34 37.85 0.85
CA ARG A 259 82.43 37.54 1.80
C ARG A 259 83.53 36.72 1.14
N LYS A 260 83.17 35.65 0.42
CA LYS A 260 84.11 34.78 -0.32
C LYS A 260 84.88 35.54 -1.41
N ALA A 261 84.22 36.45 -2.14
CA ALA A 261 84.87 37.30 -3.13
C ALA A 261 85.83 38.33 -2.51
N VAL A 262 85.47 38.93 -1.37
CA VAL A 262 86.36 39.85 -0.63
C VAL A 262 87.58 39.10 -0.08
N LEU A 263 87.37 37.90 0.49
CA LEU A 263 88.46 37.04 0.96
C LEU A 263 89.40 36.64 -0.17
N SER A 264 88.89 36.15 -1.30
CA SER A 264 89.73 35.75 -2.43
C SER A 264 90.48 36.93 -3.06
N LEU A 265 89.86 38.10 -3.16
CA LEU A 265 90.52 39.33 -3.61
C LEU A 265 91.62 39.77 -2.64
N SER A 266 91.39 39.74 -1.33
CA SER A 266 92.43 40.07 -0.35
C SER A 266 93.61 39.10 -0.37
N ALA A 267 93.33 37.80 -0.56
CA ALA A 267 94.36 36.77 -0.71
C ALA A 267 95.14 36.95 -2.02
N PHE A 268 94.48 37.35 -3.11
CA PHE A 268 95.13 37.64 -4.39
C PHE A 268 96.05 38.87 -4.31
N VAL A 269 95.62 39.94 -3.62
CA VAL A 269 96.46 41.13 -3.38
C VAL A 269 97.67 40.77 -2.51
N LEU A 270 97.48 40.00 -1.42
CA LEU A 270 98.58 39.49 -0.59
C LEU A 270 99.55 38.61 -1.40
N ALA A 271 99.03 37.73 -2.26
CA ALA A 271 99.85 36.90 -3.13
C ALA A 271 100.66 37.72 -4.14
N ILE A 272 100.11 38.81 -4.69
CA ILE A 272 100.87 39.74 -5.56
C ILE A 272 102.00 40.42 -4.77
N ILE A 273 101.75 40.89 -3.54
CA ILE A 273 102.77 41.52 -2.70
C ILE A 273 103.90 40.54 -2.39
N ILE A 274 103.57 39.31 -2.01
CA ILE A 274 104.55 38.23 -1.73
C ILE A 274 105.31 37.84 -3.01
N MET A 275 104.64 37.76 -4.16
CA MET A 275 105.26 37.43 -5.46
C MET A 275 106.15 38.57 -5.98
N MET A 276 105.95 39.80 -5.53
CA MET A 276 106.82 40.95 -5.80
C MET A 276 108.05 40.96 -4.90
N GLU A 277 107.90 40.67 -3.60
CA GLU A 277 109.02 40.48 -2.65
C GLU A 277 109.97 39.35 -3.09
N ILE A 278 109.44 38.26 -3.64
CA ILE A 278 110.21 37.05 -3.99
C ILE A 278 110.89 37.15 -5.38
N GLN A 279 110.69 38.22 -6.16
CA GLN A 279 111.27 38.37 -7.51
C GLN A 279 112.37 39.43 -7.65
N PRO A 280 113.66 39.02 -7.74
CA PRO A 280 114.73 39.88 -8.24
C PRO A 280 114.71 40.00 -9.79
N LEU A 281 114.51 41.22 -10.29
CA LEU A 281 114.70 41.69 -11.68
C LEU A 281 116.21 41.60 -12.09
N PRO A 282 116.66 41.58 -13.38
CA PRO A 282 116.04 41.98 -14.68
C PRO A 282 116.19 40.87 -15.79
N LYS A 283 116.10 41.02 -17.14
CA LYS A 283 116.36 42.09 -18.15
C LYS A 283 115.55 41.88 -19.46
N ALA A 284 115.62 42.85 -20.39
CA ALA A 284 115.12 42.83 -21.78
C ALA A 284 116.19 43.47 -22.73
N THR A 285 116.05 43.73 -24.05
CA THR A 285 114.91 43.81 -25.01
C THR A 285 115.43 43.68 -26.47
N LYS A 286 114.62 43.26 -27.47
CA LYS A 286 114.86 43.53 -28.93
C LYS A 286 113.56 43.43 -29.79
N LYS A 287 113.57 43.90 -31.05
CA LYS A 287 112.40 44.23 -31.92
C LYS A 287 112.64 43.96 -33.43
N THR A 288 111.58 44.16 -34.25
CA THR A 288 111.53 44.41 -35.73
C THR A 288 111.63 43.15 -36.64
N THR A 289 110.98 42.99 -37.82
CA THR A 289 110.19 43.87 -38.74
C THR A 289 109.16 43.05 -39.61
N PRO A 290 108.05 43.62 -40.14
CA PRO A 290 107.10 42.98 -41.11
C PRO A 290 107.17 43.65 -42.52
N PRO A 291 106.16 43.65 -43.45
CA PRO A 291 105.04 42.73 -43.81
C PRO A 291 104.96 42.37 -45.34
N SER A 292 103.99 41.53 -45.78
CA SER A 292 103.23 41.70 -47.07
C SER A 292 101.97 40.80 -47.17
N ARG A 293 101.05 41.14 -48.09
CA ARG A 293 99.73 40.49 -48.40
C ARG A 293 99.69 40.15 -49.92
N PRO A 294 98.77 39.30 -50.44
CA PRO A 294 97.49 39.81 -50.98
C PRO A 294 96.27 38.86 -50.81
N ASP A 295 95.09 39.28 -51.28
CA ASP A 295 93.78 38.59 -51.18
C ASP A 295 93.30 37.95 -52.50
N VAL A 296 92.39 36.97 -52.45
CA VAL A 296 91.41 36.59 -53.50
C VAL A 296 90.09 36.09 -52.86
N ASN A 297 88.97 36.13 -53.61
CA ASN A 297 87.58 36.03 -53.16
C ASN A 297 86.92 34.63 -53.03
N ILE A 298 85.82 34.65 -52.27
CA ILE A 298 84.64 33.75 -52.15
C ILE A 298 84.05 33.26 -53.52
N PRO A 299 83.28 32.14 -53.58
CA PRO A 299 81.82 32.19 -53.29
C PRO A 299 81.11 30.92 -52.71
N THR A 300 80.01 31.19 -51.96
CA THR A 300 78.73 30.45 -51.75
C THR A 300 78.56 28.92 -51.94
N GLU A 301 78.01 28.25 -50.91
CA GLU A 301 76.69 27.55 -50.83
C GLU A 301 76.32 27.39 -49.32
N GLY A 302 75.07 27.31 -48.85
CA GLY A 302 74.09 26.21 -48.92
C GLY A 302 74.27 25.22 -47.74
N LEU A 303 73.28 24.68 -47.00
CA LEU A 303 71.82 24.83 -46.85
C LEU A 303 71.41 24.12 -45.50
N GLU A 304 70.13 24.13 -45.12
CA GLU A 304 69.51 23.34 -44.00
C GLU A 304 69.89 23.78 -42.56
N ARG A 305 69.01 24.01 -41.56
CA ARG A 305 67.63 23.61 -41.14
C ARG A 305 67.56 22.38 -40.20
N THR A 306 66.53 22.43 -39.33
CA THR A 306 65.98 21.41 -38.39
C THR A 306 66.89 21.01 -37.21
N GLU A 307 66.40 20.60 -36.02
CA GLU A 307 65.02 20.68 -35.46
C GLU A 307 64.98 20.83 -33.92
N TRP A 308 63.79 20.75 -33.34
CA TRP A 308 63.49 20.89 -31.91
C TRP A 308 63.48 19.54 -31.15
N VAL A 309 63.11 19.62 -29.87
CA VAL A 309 62.63 18.54 -28.97
C VAL A 309 63.71 17.71 -28.27
N THR A 310 63.91 17.99 -26.99
CA THR A 310 63.41 17.09 -25.92
C THR A 310 63.03 17.91 -24.68
#